data_AF-A0A374W9Q8-F1
#
_entry.id   AF-A0A374W9Q8-F1
#
_cell.length_a   1.000
_cell.length_b   1.000
_cell.length_c   1.000
_cell.angle_alpha   90.00
_cell.angle_beta   90.00
_cell.angle_gamma   90.00
#
_symmetry.space_group_name_H-M   'P 1'
#
loop_
_entity.id
_entity.type
_entity.pdbx_description
1 polymer ?
#
loop_
_entity_poly.entity_id
_entity_poly.type
_entity_poly.pdbx_seq_one_letter_code
_entity_poly.pdbx_strand_id
1 'polypeptide(L)'
;METGLTFTSKAVVKKENTAITMGSGDMEVFATPAMVALMENAAMKAVAAELSEGATTVGAMMNTSHIKPSPLGAEVSATAVLTEVDGRKLTFSVKASDEAGVVGEGTHIRYIVDRERFLSKLNK
;
A
#
# COMPACT_ATOMS: atom_id res chain seq x y z
N MET A 1 -6.68 -14.60 -12.25
CA MET A 1 -5.95 -14.06 -11.10
C MET A 1 -5.93 -15.10 -10.00
N GLU A 2 -4.74 -15.52 -9.60
CA GLU A 2 -4.51 -16.54 -8.56
C GLU A 2 -3.97 -15.91 -7.28
N THR A 3 -4.14 -16.55 -6.13
CA THR A 3 -3.53 -16.12 -4.87
C THR A 3 -2.01 -16.32 -4.89
N GLY A 4 -1.29 -15.64 -4.00
CA GLY A 4 0.17 -15.70 -3.91
C GLY A 4 0.90 -14.65 -4.76
N LEU A 5 0.21 -13.94 -5.65
CA LEU A 5 0.77 -12.79 -6.36
C LEU A 5 1.36 -11.78 -5.38
N THR A 6 2.58 -11.33 -5.66
CA THR A 6 3.34 -10.49 -4.73
C THR A 6 4.10 -9.41 -5.45
N PHE A 7 4.31 -8.29 -4.75
CA PHE A 7 5.20 -7.23 -5.18
C PHE A 7 5.79 -6.52 -3.97
N THR A 8 7.03 -6.05 -4.12
CA THR A 8 7.71 -5.22 -3.11
C THR A 8 7.98 -3.83 -3.66
N SER A 9 7.39 -2.82 -3.04
CA SER A 9 7.70 -1.42 -3.28
C SER A 9 8.73 -0.92 -2.26
N LYS A 10 9.54 0.08 -2.64
CA LYS A 10 10.56 0.67 -1.78
C LYS A 10 10.45 2.19 -1.75
N ALA A 11 10.82 2.79 -0.63
CA ALA A 11 10.93 4.24 -0.46
C ALA A 11 12.09 4.57 0.48
N VAL A 12 12.75 5.70 0.22
CA VAL A 12 13.68 6.29 1.18
C VAL A 12 12.92 7.30 2.04
N VAL A 13 13.14 7.30 3.34
CA VAL A 13 12.56 8.29 4.25
C VAL A 13 13.18 9.65 3.95
N LYS A 14 12.35 10.60 3.55
CA LYS A 14 12.71 11.98 3.18
C LYS A 14 11.71 12.93 3.81
N LYS A 15 12.03 14.22 3.79
CA LYS A 15 11.18 15.26 4.39
C LYS A 15 9.70 15.10 3.98
N GLU A 16 9.43 14.82 2.71
CA GLU A 16 8.07 14.76 2.14
C GLU A 16 7.21 13.62 2.71
N ASN A 17 7.82 12.57 3.23
CA ASN A 17 7.12 11.39 3.76
C ASN A 17 7.29 11.21 5.28
N THR A 18 7.65 12.29 5.97
CA THR A 18 7.71 12.35 7.43
C THR A 18 6.34 12.59 8.06
N ALA A 19 6.16 12.15 9.31
CA ALA A 19 4.91 12.32 10.04
C ALA A 19 4.51 13.80 10.19
N ILE A 20 5.49 14.68 10.45
CA ILE A 20 5.28 16.13 10.51
C ILE A 20 4.82 16.71 9.16
N THR A 21 5.46 16.33 8.05
CA THR A 21 5.14 16.89 6.73
C THR A 21 3.81 16.38 6.20
N MET A 22 3.45 15.12 6.51
CA MET A 22 2.17 14.53 6.12
C MET A 22 1.01 14.86 7.07
N GLY A 23 1.28 15.55 8.19
CA GLY A 23 0.27 15.95 9.17
C GLY A 23 -0.29 14.80 10.02
N SER A 24 0.38 13.64 10.06
CA SER A 24 -0.04 12.49 10.88
C SER A 24 0.59 12.47 12.27
N GLY A 25 1.55 13.35 12.54
CA GLY A 25 2.27 13.47 13.80
C GLY A 25 3.17 14.71 13.80
N ASP A 26 4.03 14.84 14.78
CA ASP A 26 4.90 16.01 15.01
C ASP A 26 6.40 15.69 14.89
N MET A 27 6.76 14.48 14.43
CA MET A 27 8.14 14.00 14.36
C MET A 27 8.66 13.84 12.92
N GLU A 28 9.98 13.99 12.75
CA GLU A 28 10.72 13.74 11.49
C GLU A 28 11.07 12.27 11.28
N VAL A 29 10.07 11.40 11.36
CA VAL A 29 10.19 9.95 11.11
C VAL A 29 9.22 9.52 10.02
N PHE A 30 9.45 8.36 9.41
CA PHE A 30 8.56 7.83 8.36
C PHE A 30 7.11 7.78 8.84
N ALA A 31 6.22 8.41 8.07
CA ALA A 31 4.83 8.58 8.49
C ALA A 31 4.05 7.27 8.36
N THR A 32 3.10 7.02 9.28
CA THR A 32 2.08 5.98 9.07
C THR A 32 1.37 6.10 7.72
N PRO A 33 0.89 7.28 7.28
CA PRO A 33 0.29 7.40 5.94
C PRO A 33 1.29 7.13 4.80
N ALA A 34 2.59 7.40 4.97
CA ALA A 34 3.60 7.04 3.98
C ALA A 34 3.78 5.52 3.88
N MET A 35 3.84 4.82 5.01
CA MET A 35 3.89 3.37 5.07
C MET A 35 2.65 2.75 4.43
N VAL A 36 1.46 3.26 4.76
CA VAL A 36 0.19 2.83 4.16
C VAL A 36 0.24 3.01 2.64
N ALA A 37 0.60 4.18 2.14
CA ALA A 37 0.71 4.44 0.70
C ALA A 37 1.70 3.48 0.00
N LEU A 38 2.81 3.15 0.65
CA LEU A 38 3.79 2.20 0.13
C LEU A 38 3.23 0.77 0.06
N MET A 39 2.51 0.32 1.09
CA MET A 39 1.79 -0.96 1.13
C MET A 39 0.70 -1.03 0.04
N GLU A 40 -0.07 0.05 -0.14
CA GLU A 40 -1.10 0.14 -1.18
C GLU A 40 -0.48 0.08 -2.59
N ASN A 41 0.65 0.75 -2.80
CA ASN A 41 1.38 0.71 -4.07
C ASN A 41 1.85 -0.71 -4.39
N ALA A 42 2.40 -1.42 -3.40
CA ALA A 42 2.80 -2.80 -3.54
C ALA A 42 1.62 -3.70 -3.92
N ALA A 43 0.49 -3.59 -3.21
CA ALA A 43 -0.71 -4.37 -3.50
C ALA A 43 -1.30 -4.08 -4.89
N MET A 44 -1.32 -2.81 -5.31
CA MET A 44 -1.76 -2.42 -6.64
C MET A 44 -0.89 -3.05 -7.73
N LYS A 45 0.45 -3.03 -7.55
CA LYS A 45 1.41 -3.56 -8.52
C LYS A 45 1.42 -5.08 -8.55
N ALA A 46 1.21 -5.76 -7.42
CA ALA A 46 1.20 -7.22 -7.32
C ALA A 46 0.24 -7.89 -8.31
N VAL A 47 -0.87 -7.22 -8.64
CA VAL A 47 -1.90 -7.77 -9.54
C VAL A 47 -1.97 -7.08 -10.90
N ALA A 48 -1.14 -6.07 -11.15
CA ALA A 48 -1.31 -5.18 -12.32
C ALA A 48 -1.24 -5.93 -13.66
N ALA A 49 -0.39 -6.94 -13.79
CA ALA A 49 -0.24 -7.74 -15.01
C ALA A 49 -1.43 -8.68 -15.28
N GLU A 50 -2.25 -8.96 -14.27
CA GLU A 50 -3.39 -9.87 -14.33
C GLU A 50 -4.72 -9.15 -14.60
N LEU A 51 -4.69 -7.82 -14.69
CA LEU A 51 -5.88 -7.02 -14.95
C LEU A 51 -6.14 -6.93 -16.45
N SER A 52 -7.43 -6.94 -16.82
CA SER A 52 -7.84 -6.61 -18.17
C SER A 52 -7.44 -5.18 -18.54
N GLU A 53 -7.29 -4.92 -19.84
CA GLU A 53 -7.11 -3.56 -20.35
C GLU A 53 -8.21 -2.63 -19.82
N GLY A 54 -7.85 -1.39 -19.48
CA GLY A 54 -8.77 -0.41 -18.89
C GLY A 54 -9.10 -0.61 -17.40
N ALA A 55 -8.71 -1.73 -16.78
CA ALA A 55 -8.96 -1.98 -15.36
C ALA A 55 -7.83 -1.48 -14.43
N THR A 56 -8.17 -1.31 -13.16
CA THR A 56 -7.26 -1.00 -12.05
C THR A 56 -7.79 -1.57 -10.74
N THR A 57 -7.03 -1.44 -9.66
CA THR A 57 -7.55 -1.64 -8.31
C THR A 57 -7.62 -0.33 -7.53
N VAL A 58 -8.65 -0.18 -6.69
CA VAL A 58 -8.82 0.94 -5.75
C VAL A 58 -8.87 0.38 -4.33
N GLY A 59 -8.11 0.99 -3.41
CA GLY A 59 -8.11 0.62 -1.99
C GLY A 59 -9.45 0.94 -1.34
N ALA A 60 -9.95 0.04 -0.49
CA ALA A 60 -11.21 0.22 0.24
C ALA A 60 -11.07 0.06 1.75
N MET A 61 -10.06 -0.67 2.22
CA MET A 61 -9.78 -0.81 3.65
C MET A 61 -8.29 -1.03 3.86
N MET A 62 -7.75 -0.41 4.91
CA MET A 62 -6.41 -0.67 5.43
C MET A 62 -6.54 -0.87 6.94
N ASN A 63 -6.05 -2.00 7.44
CA ASN A 63 -5.87 -2.27 8.86
C ASN A 63 -4.40 -2.66 9.07
N THR A 64 -3.63 -1.82 9.76
CA THR A 64 -2.18 -2.01 9.89
C THR A 64 -1.70 -1.50 11.24
N SER A 65 -0.61 -2.10 11.70
CA SER A 65 0.19 -1.63 12.83
C SER A 65 1.44 -0.92 12.33
N HIS A 66 1.88 0.12 13.02
CA HIS A 66 3.17 0.78 12.78
C HIS A 66 3.95 0.69 14.09
N ILE A 67 4.81 -0.32 14.20
CA ILE A 67 5.36 -0.82 15.45
C ILE A 67 6.76 -0.28 15.76
N LYS A 68 7.47 0.25 14.76
CA LYS A 68 8.80 0.87 14.93
C LYS A 68 8.95 2.09 14.02
N PRO A 69 9.60 3.17 14.47
CA PRO A 69 9.89 4.31 13.63
C PRO A 69 11.09 4.03 12.71
N SER A 70 11.07 4.60 11.50
CA SER A 70 12.24 4.63 10.60
C SER A 70 12.74 6.08 10.45
N PRO A 71 14.05 6.34 10.63
CA PRO A 71 14.62 7.69 10.56
C PRO A 71 14.79 8.18 9.12
N LEU A 72 15.00 9.49 8.95
CA LEU A 72 15.42 10.08 7.67
C LEU A 72 16.62 9.32 7.06
N GLY A 73 16.57 9.10 5.75
CA GLY A 73 17.61 8.37 5.01
C GLY A 73 17.46 6.84 5.03
N ALA A 74 16.64 6.27 5.91
CA ALA A 74 16.39 4.82 5.90
C ALA A 74 15.66 4.38 4.62
N GLU A 75 15.97 3.19 4.10
CA GLU A 75 15.19 2.54 3.06
C GLU A 75 14.12 1.65 3.72
N VAL A 76 12.85 1.93 3.42
CA VAL A 76 11.70 1.11 3.82
C VAL A 76 11.19 0.36 2.60
N SER A 77 11.03 -0.95 2.75
CA SER A 77 10.39 -1.83 1.77
C SER A 77 9.00 -2.23 2.27
N ALA A 78 8.00 -2.27 1.40
CA ALA A 78 6.69 -2.84 1.70
C ALA A 78 6.36 -3.93 0.68
N THR A 79 6.05 -5.13 1.18
CA THR A 79 5.65 -6.28 0.38
C THR A 79 4.17 -6.53 0.60
N ALA A 80 3.44 -6.75 -0.49
CA ALA A 80 2.04 -7.15 -0.47
C ALA A 80 1.89 -8.52 -1.13
N VAL A 81 1.17 -9.43 -0.49
CA VAL A 81 0.85 -10.76 -1.02
C VAL A 81 -0.67 -10.90 -1.10
N LEU A 82 -1.19 -11.24 -2.28
CA LEU A 82 -2.61 -11.51 -2.50
C LEU A 82 -3.01 -12.82 -1.80
N THR A 83 -3.81 -12.74 -0.75
CA THR A 83 -4.21 -13.90 0.06
C THR A 83 -5.59 -14.43 -0.28
N GLU A 84 -6.45 -13.62 -0.90
CA GLU A 84 -7.83 -14.00 -1.24
C GLU A 84 -8.34 -13.25 -2.46
N VAL A 85 -9.10 -13.94 -3.31
CA VAL A 85 -9.83 -13.37 -4.45
C VAL A 85 -11.30 -13.76 -4.33
N ASP A 86 -12.16 -12.77 -4.11
CA ASP A 86 -13.63 -12.92 -4.05
C ASP A 86 -14.28 -12.02 -5.11
N GLY A 87 -14.44 -12.58 -6.31
CA GLY A 87 -14.89 -11.84 -7.49
C GLY A 87 -13.98 -10.66 -7.80
N ARG A 88 -14.47 -9.43 -7.54
CA ARG A 88 -13.70 -8.20 -7.73
C ARG A 88 -12.98 -7.69 -6.48
N LYS A 89 -13.21 -8.32 -5.32
CA LYS A 89 -12.58 -7.97 -4.04
C LYS A 89 -11.28 -8.77 -3.88
N LEU A 90 -10.21 -8.09 -3.54
CA LEU A 90 -8.88 -8.65 -3.35
C LEU A 90 -8.42 -8.34 -1.93
N THR A 91 -8.03 -9.37 -1.18
CA THR A 91 -7.46 -9.23 0.17
C THR A 91 -5.96 -9.49 0.11
N PHE A 92 -5.16 -8.60 0.71
CA PHE A 92 -3.71 -8.68 0.75
C PHE A 92 -3.22 -8.73 2.19
N SER A 93 -2.23 -9.58 2.46
CA SER A 93 -1.33 -9.38 3.60
C SER A 93 -0.25 -8.39 3.19
N VAL A 94 0.03 -7.42 4.04
CA VAL A 94 1.03 -6.37 3.79
C VAL A 94 2.03 -6.29 4.94
N LYS A 95 3.29 -6.10 4.61
CA LYS A 95 4.39 -5.99 5.58
C LYS A 95 5.41 -4.98 5.11
N ALA A 96 5.76 -4.03 5.97
CA ALA A 96 6.84 -3.08 5.78
C ALA A 96 8.04 -3.42 6.66
N SER A 97 9.25 -3.22 6.14
CA SER A 97 10.51 -3.47 6.86
C SER A 97 11.62 -2.53 6.39
N ASP A 98 12.50 -2.18 7.31
CA ASP A 98 13.78 -1.51 7.06
C ASP A 98 14.95 -2.43 7.50
N GLU A 99 16.18 -1.91 7.53
CA GLU A 99 17.37 -2.67 7.97
C GLU A 99 17.29 -3.18 9.42
N ALA A 100 16.51 -2.50 10.28
CA ALA A 100 16.31 -2.90 11.68
C ALA A 100 15.15 -3.90 11.86
N GLY A 101 14.49 -4.29 10.77
CA GLY A 101 13.47 -5.32 10.72
C GLY A 101 12.07 -4.79 10.43
N VAL A 102 11.05 -5.44 10.98
CA VAL A 102 9.65 -5.11 10.70
C VAL A 102 9.26 -3.77 11.32
N VAL A 103 8.73 -2.87 10.50
CA VAL A 103 8.26 -1.55 10.91
C VAL A 103 6.74 -1.50 10.98
N GLY A 104 6.03 -2.30 10.18
CA GLY A 104 4.58 -2.42 10.25
C GLY A 104 4.04 -3.56 9.43
N GLU A 105 2.83 -4.00 9.74
CA GLU A 105 2.17 -5.12 9.08
C GLU A 105 0.66 -5.06 9.26
N GLY A 106 -0.07 -5.68 8.33
CA GLY A 106 -1.51 -5.65 8.34
C GLY A 106 -2.17 -6.33 7.16
N THR A 107 -3.43 -5.96 6.96
CA THR A 107 -4.31 -6.44 5.89
C THR A 107 -4.84 -5.26 5.09
N HIS A 108 -4.81 -5.39 3.76
CA HIS A 108 -5.33 -4.39 2.84
C HIS A 108 -6.36 -5.00 1.90
N ILE A 109 -7.48 -4.31 1.68
CA ILE A 109 -8.51 -4.71 0.71
C ILE A 109 -8.54 -3.73 -0.45
N ARG A 110 -8.52 -4.27 -1.67
CA ARG A 110 -8.71 -3.51 -2.91
C ARG A 110 -9.85 -4.09 -3.74
N TYR A 111 -10.47 -3.25 -4.56
CA TYR A 111 -11.47 -3.68 -5.54
C TYR A 111 -10.96 -3.44 -6.95
N ILE A 112 -11.11 -4.44 -7.81
CA ILE A 112 -10.96 -4.28 -9.26
C ILE A 112 -12.09 -3.37 -9.76
N VAL A 113 -11.73 -2.36 -10.54
CA VAL A 113 -12.65 -1.41 -11.16
C VAL A 113 -12.23 -1.12 -12.60
N ASP A 114 -13.21 -0.84 -13.44
CA ASP A 114 -13.00 -0.18 -14.74
C ASP A 114 -12.71 1.31 -14.52
N ARG A 115 -11.66 1.85 -15.15
CA ARG A 115 -11.19 3.22 -14.92
C ARG A 115 -12.23 4.26 -15.29
N GLU A 116 -12.79 4.17 -16.49
CA GLU A 116 -13.71 5.16 -17.03
C GLU A 116 -15.02 5.18 -16.23
N ARG A 117 -15.59 4.00 -15.99
CA ARG A 117 -16.81 3.83 -15.19
C ARG A 117 -16.61 4.24 -13.73
N PHE A 118 -15.42 4.05 -13.18
CA PHE A 118 -15.14 4.49 -11.82
C PHE A 118 -15.09 6.02 -11.73
N LEU A 119 -14.37 6.67 -12.64
CA LEU A 119 -14.22 8.13 -12.65
C LEU A 119 -15.50 8.88 -13.03
N SER A 120 -16.36 8.31 -13.88
CA SER A 120 -17.64 8.95 -14.23
C SER A 120 -18.59 9.17 -13.05
N LYS A 121 -18.34 8.52 -11.90
CA LYS A 121 -19.10 8.71 -10.66
C LYS A 121 -18.81 10.02 -9.94
N LEU A 122 -17.69 10.69 -10.23
CA LEU A 122 -17.30 11.95 -9.60
C LEU A 122 -18.08 13.16 -10.13
N ASN A 123 -18.65 13.05 -11.33
CA ASN A 123 -19.36 14.12 -12.01
C ASN A 123 -20.88 14.04 -11.81
N LYS A 124 -21.31 13.49 -10.68
CA LYS A 124 -22.73 13.40 -10.30
C LYS A 124 -23.10 14.45 -9.27
#